data_AF-A0A1V6N2X5-F1
#
_entry.id   AF-A0A1V6N2X5-F1
#
_cell.length_a   1.000
_cell.length_b   1.000
_cell.length_c   1.000
_cell.angle_alpha   90.00
_cell.angle_beta   90.00
_cell.angle_gamma   90.00
#
_symmetry.space_group_name_H-M   'P 1'
#
loop_
_entity.id
_entity.type
_entity.pdbx_description
1 polymer ?
#
loop_
_entity_poly.entity_id
_entity_poly.type
_entity_poly.pdbx_seq_one_letter_code
_entity_poly.pdbx_strand_id
1 'polypeptide(L)' 'MKIMAFSGSPNKEGSTNTIIKKILNTADENNHETALVSLNSLNINPCQACGYCKENESCD' A
#
# COMPACT_ATOMS: atom_id res chain seq x y z
N MET A 1 5.98 1.57 -20.25
CA MET A 1 5.16 2.66 -19.65
C MET A 1 5.72 2.99 -18.27
N LYS A 2 5.29 4.08 -17.63
CA LYS A 2 5.56 4.35 -16.21
C LYS A 2 4.33 3.96 -15.40
N ILE A 3 4.49 3.07 -14.42
CA ILE A 3 3.41 2.52 -13.61
C ILE A 3 3.73 2.78 -12.14
N MET A 4 2.80 3.44 -11.43
CA MET A 4 2.94 3.72 -10.01
C MET A 4 1.77 3.09 -9.25
N ALA A 5 2.08 2.30 -8.23
CA ALA A 5 1.09 1.78 -7.31
C ALA A 5 1.11 2.54 -5.98
N PHE A 6 -0.07 2.83 -5.46
CA PHE A 6 -0.25 3.40 -4.13
C PHE A 6 -0.81 2.33 -3.20
N SER A 7 -0.17 2.10 -2.06
CA SER A 7 -0.68 1.21 -1.03
C SER A 7 -1.07 1.98 0.22
N GLY A 8 -2.36 1.90 0.57
CA GLY A 8 -2.89 2.37 1.85
C GLY A 8 -2.77 1.36 2.98
N SER A 9 -2.31 0.12 2.70
CA SER A 9 -2.16 -0.91 3.72
C SER A 9 -0.99 -0.57 4.66
N PRO A 10 -1.21 -0.47 5.98
CA PRO A 10 -0.14 -0.31 6.96
C PRO A 10 0.74 -1.56 7.07
N ASN A 11 0.15 -2.73 6.80
CA ASN A 11 0.89 -3.99 6.83
C ASN A 11 1.74 -4.14 5.55
N LYS A 12 3.05 -3.99 5.69
CA LYS A 12 4.03 -4.09 4.59
C LYS A 12 4.08 -5.46 3.94
N GLU A 13 3.83 -6.51 4.72
CA GLU A 13 3.84 -7.92 4.30
C GLU A 13 2.43 -8.52 4.23
N GLY A 14 1.40 -7.66 4.25
CA GLY A 14 0.02 -8.05 4.09
C GLY A 14 -0.32 -8.45 2.65
N SER A 15 -1.45 -9.14 2.48
CA SER A 15 -1.94 -9.63 1.18
C SER A 15 -2.00 -8.53 0.12
N THR A 16 -2.46 -7.33 0.48
CA THR A 16 -2.51 -6.17 -0.41
C THR A 16 -1.14 -5.86 -1.03
N ASN A 17 -0.08 -5.79 -0.22
CA ASN A 17 1.25 -5.48 -0.71
C ASN A 17 1.86 -6.66 -1.49
N THR A 18 1.55 -7.90 -1.11
CA THR A 18 1.98 -9.07 -1.87
C THR A 18 1.42 -9.06 -3.29
N ILE A 19 0.12 -8.73 -3.44
CA ILE A 19 -0.53 -8.64 -4.76
C ILE A 19 0.07 -7.48 -5.57
N ILE A 20 0.21 -6.30 -4.96
CA ILE A 20 0.81 -5.13 -5.63
C ILE A 20 2.24 -5.45 -6.11
N LYS A 21 3.08 -6.03 -5.25
CA LYS A 21 4.44 -6.46 -5.61
C LYS A 21 4.41 -7.43 -6.80
N LYS A 22 3.49 -8.39 -6.84
CA LYS A 22 3.38 -9.33 -7.98
C LYS A 22 3.01 -8.61 -9.28
N ILE A 23 2.07 -7.68 -9.24
CA ILE A 23 1.66 -6.88 -10.41
C ILE A 23 2.84 -6.03 -10.92
N LEU A 24 3.54 -5.33 -10.02
CA LEU A 24 4.67 -4.49 -10.40
C LEU A 24 5.83 -5.32 -10.94
N ASN A 25 6.14 -6.47 -10.35
CA ASN A 25 7.17 -7.38 -10.87
C ASN A 25 6.83 -7.85 -12.29
N THR A 26 5.57 -8.23 -12.56
CA THR A 26 5.16 -8.61 -13.92
C THR A 26 5.23 -7.43 -14.89
N ALA A 27 4.93 -6.21 -14.46
CA ALA A 27 5.10 -5.03 -15.30
C ALA A 27 6.58 -4.73 -15.60
N ASP A 28 7.46 -4.87 -14.61
CA ASP A 28 8.90 -4.71 -14.74
C ASP A 28 9.50 -5.75 -15.72
N GLU A 29 9.09 -7.02 -15.58
CA GLU A 29 9.41 -8.12 -16.51
C GLU A 29 9.00 -7.81 -17.97
N ASN A 30 8.00 -6.93 -18.17
CA ASN A 30 7.53 -6.48 -19.48
C ASN A 30 8.13 -5.13 -19.92
N ASN A 31 9.29 -4.74 -19.38
CA ASN A 31 10.00 -3.50 -19.70
C ASN A 31 9.18 -2.24 -19.41
N HIS A 32 8.49 -2.21 -18.27
CA HIS A 32 7.84 -0.99 -17.77
C HIS A 32 8.53 -0.51 -16.51
N GLU A 33 8.69 0.81 -16.38
CA GLU A 33 9.23 1.42 -15.17
C GLU A 33 8.15 1.38 -14.09
N THR A 34 8.49 0.84 -12.93
CA THR A 34 7.55 0.64 -11.83
C THR A 34 7.98 1.35 -10.55
N ALA A 35 7.00 1.82 -9.78
CA ALA A 35 7.22 2.40 -8.46
C ALA A 35 6.10 2.01 -7.50
N LEU A 36 6.44 1.82 -6.23
CA LEU A 36 5.49 1.61 -5.14
C LEU A 36 5.59 2.76 -4.13
N VAL A 37 4.47 3.44 -3.89
CA VAL A 37 4.32 4.44 -2.85
C VAL A 37 3.49 3.86 -1.72
N SER A 38 4.11 3.66 -0.55
CA SER A 38 3.37 3.32 0.67
C SER A 38 2.85 4.60 1.31
N LEU A 39 1.54 4.81 1.27
CA LEU A 39 0.89 5.98 1.88
C LEU A 39 1.16 6.04 3.39
N ASN A 40 1.28 4.87 4.03
CA ASN A 40 1.58 4.74 5.45
C ASN A 40 3.00 5.23 5.83
N SER A 41 3.92 5.34 4.86
CA SER A 41 5.25 5.92 5.08
C SER A 41 5.34 7.43 4.88
N LEU A 42 4.26 8.07 4.41
CA LEU A 42 4.23 9.51 4.18
C LEU A 42 3.81 10.26 5.44
N ASN A 43 4.21 11.53 5.55
CA ASN A 43 3.72 12.43 6.60
C ASN A 43 2.32 12.95 6.25
N ILE A 44 1.39 12.02 6.13
CA ILE A 44 -0.05 12.22 6.04
C ILE A 44 -0.65 11.44 7.22
N ASN A 45 -1.92 11.67 7.56
CA ASN A 45 -2.58 10.93 8.65
C ASN A 45 -3.47 9.80 8.08
N PRO A 46 -2.92 8.73 7.46
CA PRO A 46 -3.75 7.65 6.97
C PRO A 46 -4.11 6.73 8.14
N CYS A 47 -5.09 5.85 7.91
CA CYS A 47 -5.35 4.72 8.81
C CYS A 47 -4.07 3.92 9.06
N GLN A 48 -3.80 3.59 10.32
CA GLN A 48 -2.63 2.81 10.76
C GLN A 48 -2.96 1.34 11.03
N ALA A 49 -4.21 0.92 10.81
CA ALA A 49 -4.72 -0.40 11.18
C ALA A 49 -4.42 -0.76 12.66
N CYS A 50 -4.39 0.26 13.53
CA CYS A 50 -4.12 0.12 14.96
C CYS A 50 -5.24 -0.61 15.72
N GLY A 51 -6.42 -0.75 15.11
CA GLY A 51 -7.57 -1.43 15.71
C GLY A 51 -8.45 -0.54 16.60
N TYR A 52 -8.09 0.73 16.82
CA TYR A 52 -8.85 1.65 17.67
C TYR A 52 -10.35 1.70 17.36
N CYS A 53 -10.71 1.86 16.09
CA CYS A 53 -12.11 1.91 15.64
C CYS A 53 -12.86 0.55 15.68
N LYS A 54 -12.20 -0.54 16.08
CA LYS A 54 -12.91 -1.80 16.40
C LYS A 54 -13.43 -1.79 17.82
N GLU A 55 -12.76 -1.08 18.71
CA GLU A 55 -13.11 -0.95 20.13
C GLU A 55 -13.92 0.33 20.41
N ASN A 56 -13.92 1.28 19.46
CA ASN A 56 -14.59 2.58 19.54
C ASN A 56 -15.53 2.77 18.34
N GLU A 57 -16.51 3.67 18.46
CA GLU A 57 -17.52 3.91 17.41
C GLU A 57 -16.97 4.62 16.15
N SER A 58 -15.78 5.23 16.25
CA SER A 58 -15.15 6.02 15.19
C SER A 58 -13.61 5.91 15.23
N CYS A 59 -12.98 6.40 14.16
CA CYS A 59 -11.54 6.65 14.06
C CYS A 59 -11.34 8.16 13.90
N ASP A 60 -11.60 8.91 14.96
CA ASP A 60 -11.46 10.37 14.97
C ASP A 60 -10.00 10.81 15.19
#